data_AF-A0A7S3X7K8-F1
#
_entry.id   AF-A0A7S3X7K8-F1
#
_cell.length_a   1.000
_cell.length_b   1.000
_cell.length_c   1.000
_cell.angle_alpha   90.00
_cell.angle_beta   90.00
_cell.angle_gamma   90.00
#
_symmetry.space_group_name_H-M   'P 1'
#
loop_
_entity.id
_entity.type
_entity.pdbx_description
1 polymer ?
#
loop_
_entity_poly.entity_id
_entity_poly.type
_entity_poly.pdbx_seq_one_letter_code
_entity_poly.pdbx_strand_id
1 'polypeptide(L)'
;NNKHNMPKKVAKGKKVVVGAGGKADEAKQSSLFKKCPRNFRIGGDIQPKRNLTRFVKWPKYIRIQRQKRVLFKRLKVPPTINQFTQTLQKNQAANLIKLLAKYSPENRQEKKLRLKSEAEAAKDKKTEKPIHLKFGLNHVTTLVEEEKAKLVVIAHDVDPVELVIFLPALCRKKGIPFAFVRGKAALGKLVHQKTATCVALTEVRREDFTDLENLSTQFKSQFNDNDALRRTWGGGVMGIKNQHMMARRERLREIELAKKANM
;
A
#
# COMPACT_ATOMS: atom_id res chain seq x y z
N ASN A 1 -17.36 5.64 -27.73
CA ASN A 1 -16.97 6.81 -28.56
C ASN A 1 -16.21 7.77 -27.67
N ASN A 2 -14.92 8.06 -27.82
CA ASN A 2 -14.21 8.46 -29.04
C ASN A 2 -12.69 8.21 -28.83
N LYS A 3 -12.08 7.30 -29.61
CA LYS A 3 -10.62 7.10 -29.64
C LYS A 3 -10.05 8.11 -30.63
N HIS A 4 -9.22 9.03 -30.15
CA HIS A 4 -8.44 9.94 -31.00
C HIS A 4 -7.48 9.14 -31.87
N ASN A 5 -7.85 8.98 -33.14
CA ASN A 5 -7.04 8.43 -34.21
C ASN A 5 -6.35 9.60 -34.92
N MET A 6 -5.04 9.79 -34.73
CA MET A 6 -4.31 10.81 -35.49
C MET A 6 -3.97 10.28 -36.89
N PRO A 7 -4.22 11.07 -37.96
CA PRO A 7 -3.95 10.64 -39.33
C PRO A 7 -2.45 10.64 -39.64
N LYS A 8 -1.98 9.56 -40.28
CA LYS A 8 -0.62 9.46 -40.85
C LYS A 8 -0.50 10.41 -42.03
N LYS A 9 0.41 11.39 -41.95
CA LYS A 9 0.78 12.25 -43.09
C LYS A 9 1.51 11.41 -44.15
N VAL A 10 0.90 11.30 -45.33
CA VAL A 10 1.51 10.78 -46.55
C VAL A 10 2.44 11.86 -47.11
N ALA A 11 3.73 11.55 -47.24
CA ALA A 11 4.70 12.44 -47.85
C ALA A 11 4.54 12.41 -49.39
N LYS A 12 4.14 13.54 -49.98
CA LYS A 12 4.15 13.76 -51.44
C LYS A 12 5.59 13.75 -51.95
N GLY A 13 5.85 12.98 -53.00
CA GLY A 13 7.12 12.90 -53.70
C GLY A 13 7.58 14.27 -54.19
N LYS A 14 8.85 14.59 -53.91
CA LYS A 14 9.50 15.84 -54.33
C LYS A 14 10.16 15.59 -55.68
N LYS A 15 9.75 16.36 -56.69
CA LYS A 15 10.35 16.37 -58.04
C LYS A 15 11.88 16.56 -57.94
N VAL A 16 12.61 15.73 -58.67
CA VAL A 16 14.05 15.88 -58.89
C VAL A 16 14.25 17.05 -59.85
N VAL A 17 14.81 18.14 -59.35
CA VAL A 17 15.39 19.20 -60.18
C VAL A 17 16.85 18.82 -60.37
N VAL A 18 17.22 18.53 -61.61
CA VAL A 18 18.62 18.34 -62.02
C VAL A 18 19.27 19.72 -61.98
N GLY A 19 20.03 19.98 -60.91
CA GLY A 19 20.83 21.18 -60.76
C GLY A 19 22.11 21.06 -61.56
N ALA A 20 22.26 21.93 -62.56
CA ALA A 20 23.47 22.13 -63.32
C ALA A 20 24.66 22.49 -62.41
N GLY A 21 25.85 22.07 -62.85
CA GLY A 21 27.12 22.23 -62.15
C GLY A 21 27.34 23.64 -61.62
N GLY A 22 27.28 23.78 -60.29
CA GLY A 22 27.90 24.86 -59.55
C GLY A 22 29.25 24.37 -59.05
N LYS A 23 30.30 25.14 -59.34
CA LYS A 23 31.68 24.91 -58.89
C LYS A 23 31.70 24.59 -57.39
N ALA A 24 32.52 23.61 -57.03
CA ALA A 24 32.83 23.31 -55.64
C ALA A 24 33.52 24.53 -55.02
N ASP A 25 32.74 25.40 -54.38
CA ASP A 25 33.28 26.33 -53.41
C ASP A 25 33.73 25.51 -52.20
N GLU A 26 35.05 25.44 -52.04
CA GLU A 26 35.70 24.98 -50.81
C GLU A 26 35.20 25.85 -49.65
N ALA A 27 34.13 25.42 -49.00
CA ALA A 27 33.69 26.00 -47.73
C ALA A 27 34.76 25.73 -46.67
N LYS A 28 35.72 26.65 -46.58
CA LYS A 28 36.74 26.72 -45.53
C LYS A 28 36.09 27.06 -44.19
N GLN A 29 35.62 26.01 -43.54
CA GLN A 29 36.08 25.55 -42.23
C GLN A 29 35.28 24.29 -41.94
N SER A 30 35.81 23.13 -42.37
CA SER A 30 35.34 21.86 -41.83
C SER A 30 35.57 21.93 -40.32
N SER A 31 34.51 22.13 -39.54
CA SER A 31 34.60 22.05 -38.09
C SER A 31 35.42 20.81 -37.73
N LEU A 32 36.44 20.95 -36.89
CA LEU A 32 37.27 19.82 -36.43
C LEU A 32 36.40 18.69 -35.85
N PHE A 33 35.17 19.00 -35.44
CA PHE A 33 34.18 18.07 -34.96
C PHE A 33 33.37 17.45 -36.11
N LYS A 34 33.66 16.19 -36.43
CA LYS A 34 32.87 15.36 -37.34
C LYS A 34 31.82 14.57 -36.55
N LYS A 35 30.61 14.40 -37.12
CA LYS A 35 29.58 13.52 -36.56
C LYS A 35 29.97 12.06 -36.78
N CYS A 36 30.28 11.35 -35.70
CA CYS A 36 30.60 9.91 -35.72
C CYS A 36 29.47 9.11 -35.04
N PRO A 37 28.35 8.83 -35.72
CA PRO A 37 27.23 8.11 -35.11
C PRO A 37 27.59 6.64 -34.90
N ARG A 38 27.17 6.08 -33.77
CA ARG A 38 27.33 4.66 -33.46
C ARG A 38 26.04 3.90 -33.71
N ASN A 39 26.13 2.71 -34.28
CA ASN A 39 25.01 1.81 -34.52
C ASN A 39 24.95 0.73 -33.45
N PHE A 40 23.99 0.83 -32.53
CA PHE A 40 23.80 -0.15 -31.45
C PHE A 40 22.79 -1.27 -31.78
N ARG A 41 22.51 -1.52 -33.06
CA ARG A 41 21.79 -2.75 -33.47
C ARG A 41 22.69 -3.97 -33.25
N ILE A 42 22.08 -5.16 -33.32
CA ILE A 42 22.81 -6.42 -33.19
C ILE A 42 23.87 -6.49 -34.30
N GLY A 43 25.11 -6.86 -33.95
CA GLY A 43 26.24 -6.93 -34.88
C GLY A 43 26.90 -5.59 -35.23
N GLY A 44 26.46 -4.48 -34.60
CA GLY A 44 27.09 -3.17 -34.74
C GLY A 44 28.11 -2.87 -33.63
N ASP A 45 28.17 -1.60 -33.23
CA ASP A 45 29.06 -1.10 -32.19
C ASP A 45 28.79 -1.70 -30.80
N ILE A 46 29.81 -1.68 -29.92
CA ILE A 46 29.69 -2.04 -28.51
C ILE A 46 28.52 -1.29 -27.85
N GLN A 47 27.64 -2.05 -27.21
CA GLN A 47 26.44 -1.51 -26.57
C GLN A 47 26.79 -0.47 -25.48
N PRO A 48 26.01 0.62 -25.38
CA PRO A 48 26.21 1.59 -24.33
C PRO A 48 25.79 1.00 -22.97
N LYS A 49 26.24 1.63 -21.88
CA LYS A 49 25.75 1.31 -20.53
C LYS A 49 24.24 1.56 -20.48
N ARG A 50 23.47 0.58 -20.01
CA ARG A 50 22.00 0.64 -19.85
C ARG A 50 21.62 0.35 -18.41
N ASN A 51 20.37 0.67 -18.05
CA ASN A 51 19.82 0.25 -16.76
C ASN A 51 19.66 -1.29 -16.74
N LEU A 52 20.54 -1.96 -16.00
CA LEU A 52 20.54 -3.42 -15.83
C LEU A 52 19.87 -3.88 -14.53
N THR A 53 19.21 -3.01 -13.76
CA THR A 53 18.65 -3.30 -12.42
C THR A 53 17.73 -4.53 -12.40
N ARG A 54 17.01 -4.80 -13.50
CA ARG A 54 16.16 -5.99 -13.65
C ARG A 54 16.96 -7.30 -13.77
N PHE A 55 18.14 -7.25 -14.37
CA PHE A 55 18.99 -8.41 -14.69
C PHE A 55 20.12 -8.63 -13.68
N VAL A 56 20.28 -7.74 -12.68
CA VAL A 56 21.24 -7.89 -11.59
C VAL A 56 21.01 -9.20 -10.83
N LYS A 57 22.10 -9.91 -10.53
CA LYS A 57 22.10 -11.03 -9.59
C LYS A 57 21.99 -10.50 -8.16
N TRP A 58 20.76 -10.43 -7.65
CA TRP A 58 20.49 -9.88 -6.32
C TRP A 58 21.01 -10.79 -5.17
N PRO A 59 21.52 -10.22 -4.08
CA PRO A 59 21.80 -10.94 -2.84
C PRO A 59 20.65 -11.82 -2.35
N LYS A 60 20.99 -12.89 -1.62
CA LYS A 60 20.02 -13.94 -1.21
C LYS A 60 18.84 -13.36 -0.42
N TYR A 61 19.07 -12.45 0.52
CA TYR A 61 17.99 -11.87 1.35
C TYR A 61 16.95 -11.10 0.52
N ILE A 62 17.37 -10.33 -0.48
CA ILE A 62 16.48 -9.61 -1.40
C ILE A 62 15.66 -10.59 -2.23
N ARG A 63 16.29 -11.66 -2.73
CA ARG A 63 15.60 -12.69 -3.51
C ARG A 63 14.52 -13.37 -2.68
N ILE A 64 14.84 -13.78 -1.44
CA ILE A 64 13.89 -14.44 -0.53
C ILE A 64 12.70 -13.52 -0.23
N GLN A 65 12.92 -12.25 0.11
CA GLN A 65 11.85 -11.29 0.39
C GLN A 65 10.92 -11.08 -0.82
N ARG A 66 11.51 -10.95 -2.03
CA ARG A 66 10.73 -10.82 -3.27
C ARG A 66 9.97 -12.10 -3.60
N GLN A 67 10.58 -13.27 -3.42
CA GLN A 67 9.95 -14.57 -3.62
C GLN A 67 8.79 -14.79 -2.63
N LYS A 68 8.96 -14.47 -1.34
CA LYS A 68 7.89 -14.50 -0.32
C LYS A 68 6.69 -13.69 -0.81
N ARG A 69 6.90 -12.44 -1.24
CA ARG A 69 5.82 -11.57 -1.77
C ARG A 69 5.16 -12.13 -3.04
N VAL A 70 5.93 -12.71 -3.96
CA VAL A 70 5.38 -13.34 -5.16
C VAL A 70 4.53 -14.55 -4.79
N LEU A 71 5.01 -15.39 -3.88
CA LEU A 71 4.33 -16.60 -3.44
C LEU A 71 2.96 -16.27 -2.79
N PHE A 72 2.89 -15.27 -1.91
CA PHE A 72 1.63 -14.76 -1.35
C PHE A 72 0.63 -14.26 -2.40
N LYS A 73 1.10 -13.76 -3.56
CA LYS A 73 0.20 -13.35 -4.66
C LYS A 73 -0.28 -14.53 -5.51
N ARG A 74 0.54 -15.58 -5.63
CA ARG A 74 0.29 -16.72 -6.52
C ARG A 74 -0.55 -17.80 -5.85
N LEU A 75 -0.27 -18.11 -4.60
CA LEU A 75 -1.04 -19.09 -3.84
C LEU A 75 -2.44 -18.56 -3.56
N LYS A 76 -3.37 -19.49 -3.36
CA LYS A 76 -4.72 -19.18 -2.87
C LYS A 76 -4.61 -18.90 -1.37
N VAL A 77 -4.89 -17.66 -0.96
CA VAL A 77 -4.76 -17.22 0.43
C VAL A 77 -6.09 -17.42 1.16
N PRO A 78 -6.13 -18.10 2.31
CA PRO A 78 -7.34 -18.26 3.10
C PRO A 78 -7.97 -16.92 3.51
N PRO A 79 -9.30 -16.83 3.65
CA PRO A 79 -10.00 -15.59 4.00
C PRO A 79 -9.54 -14.99 5.33
N THR A 80 -9.17 -15.83 6.31
CA THR A 80 -8.66 -15.42 7.63
C THR A 80 -7.37 -14.60 7.56
N ILE A 81 -6.54 -14.83 6.53
CA ILE A 81 -5.33 -14.06 6.27
C ILE A 81 -5.63 -12.93 5.28
N ASN A 82 -6.46 -13.21 4.26
CA ASN A 82 -6.77 -12.25 3.21
C ASN A 82 -7.50 -10.99 3.74
N GLN A 83 -8.28 -11.10 4.83
CA GLN A 83 -8.95 -9.95 5.44
C GLN A 83 -7.99 -8.80 5.80
N PHE A 84 -6.73 -9.09 6.18
CA PHE A 84 -5.72 -8.07 6.49
C PHE A 84 -5.27 -7.26 5.26
N THR A 85 -5.55 -7.74 4.04
CA THR A 85 -5.27 -6.97 2.82
C THR A 85 -6.27 -5.80 2.62
N GLN A 86 -7.47 -5.95 3.17
CA GLN A 86 -8.52 -4.93 3.12
C GLN A 86 -8.29 -3.93 4.25
N THR A 87 -7.65 -2.81 3.92
CA THR A 87 -7.23 -1.78 4.87
C THR A 87 -8.00 -0.49 4.66
N LEU A 88 -8.07 0.35 5.69
CA LEU A 88 -8.65 1.69 5.59
C LEU A 88 -8.00 2.49 4.44
N GLN A 89 -8.83 3.29 3.79
CA GLN A 89 -8.35 4.24 2.79
C GLN A 89 -7.50 5.33 3.46
N LYS A 90 -6.62 5.98 2.70
CA LYS A 90 -5.66 6.97 3.24
C LYS A 90 -6.35 8.10 4.02
N ASN A 91 -7.50 8.58 3.53
CA ASN A 91 -8.25 9.68 4.16
C ASN A 91 -8.89 9.23 5.49
N GLN A 92 -9.56 8.07 5.50
CA GLN A 92 -10.13 7.47 6.71
C GLN A 92 -9.05 7.20 7.76
N ALA A 93 -7.91 6.64 7.34
CA ALA A 93 -6.78 6.36 8.21
C ALA A 93 -6.17 7.64 8.81
N ALA A 94 -6.09 8.74 8.05
CA ALA A 94 -5.60 10.01 8.56
C ALA A 94 -6.51 10.59 9.65
N ASN A 95 -7.84 10.52 9.47
CA ASN A 95 -8.79 10.98 10.48
C ASN A 95 -8.72 10.12 11.75
N LEU A 96 -8.65 8.79 11.59
CA LEU A 96 -8.47 7.88 12.70
C LEU A 96 -7.17 8.17 13.47
N ILE A 97 -6.04 8.32 12.78
CA ILE A 97 -4.73 8.60 13.41
C ILE A 97 -4.74 9.94 14.15
N LYS A 98 -5.41 10.97 13.62
CA LYS A 98 -5.58 12.26 14.32
C LYS A 98 -6.33 12.10 15.64
N LEU A 99 -7.43 11.34 15.66
CA LEU A 99 -8.16 11.04 16.88
C LEU A 99 -7.28 10.27 17.88
N LEU A 100 -6.63 9.18 17.43
CA LEU A 100 -5.78 8.36 18.29
C LEU A 100 -4.60 9.14 18.89
N ALA A 101 -4.04 10.09 18.14
CA ALA A 101 -2.92 10.91 18.60
C ALA A 101 -3.27 11.78 19.81
N LYS A 102 -4.54 12.23 19.95
CA LYS A 102 -5.00 12.98 21.14
C LYS A 102 -4.93 12.16 22.42
N TYR A 103 -5.02 10.83 22.31
CA TYR A 103 -5.02 9.90 23.43
C TYR A 103 -3.67 9.18 23.63
N SER A 104 -2.60 9.65 23.00
CA SER A 104 -1.26 9.08 23.15
C SER A 104 -0.87 8.95 24.64
N PRO A 105 -0.30 7.81 25.08
CA PRO A 105 0.16 7.65 26.45
C PRO A 105 1.38 8.53 26.75
N GLU A 106 1.63 8.80 28.03
CA GLU A 106 2.77 9.63 28.46
C GLU A 106 4.13 9.04 28.05
N ASN A 107 5.06 9.90 27.65
CA ASN A 107 6.46 9.53 27.46
C ASN A 107 7.17 9.33 28.80
N ARG A 108 8.31 8.61 28.79
CA ARG A 108 9.14 8.42 30.00
C ARG A 108 9.59 9.74 30.63
N GLN A 109 9.86 10.77 29.81
CA GLN A 109 10.25 12.10 30.28
C GLN A 109 9.06 12.84 30.89
N GLU A 110 7.90 12.85 30.23
CA GLU A 110 6.65 13.43 30.73
C GLU A 110 6.23 12.78 32.05
N LYS A 111 6.34 11.44 32.15
CA LYS A 111 6.08 10.71 33.39
C LYS A 111 7.00 11.15 34.52
N LYS A 112 8.30 11.34 34.24
CA LYS A 112 9.26 11.83 35.24
C LYS A 112 8.90 13.24 35.72
N LEU A 113 8.49 14.12 34.79
CA LEU A 113 8.05 15.48 35.11
C LEU A 113 6.77 15.47 35.95
N ARG A 114 5.78 14.65 35.58
CA ARG A 114 4.53 14.48 36.33
C ARG A 114 4.79 14.01 37.76
N LEU A 115 5.59 12.96 37.93
CA LEU A 115 5.95 12.46 39.27
C LEU A 115 6.72 13.49 40.10
N LYS A 116 7.61 14.27 39.48
CA LYS A 116 8.33 15.35 40.16
C LYS A 116 7.37 16.46 40.61
N SER A 117 6.45 16.88 39.73
CA SER A 117 5.45 17.90 40.07
C SER A 117 4.45 17.43 41.12
N GLU A 118 4.07 16.15 41.11
CA GLU A 118 3.19 15.56 42.13
C GLU A 118 3.90 15.50 43.49
N ALA A 119 5.18 15.12 43.50
CA ALA A 119 5.99 15.09 44.72
C ALA A 119 6.20 16.50 45.32
N GLU A 120 6.49 17.51 44.48
CA GLU A 120 6.64 18.90 44.92
C GLU A 120 5.31 19.50 45.41
N ALA A 121 4.19 19.09 44.83
CA ALA A 121 2.88 19.64 45.16
C ALA A 121 2.30 19.13 46.49
N ALA A 122 2.88 18.07 47.10
CA ALA A 122 2.46 17.47 48.39
C ALA A 122 0.92 17.32 48.55
N LYS A 123 0.21 17.08 47.44
CA LYS A 123 -1.25 17.09 47.38
C LYS A 123 -1.79 15.66 47.27
N ASP A 124 -2.44 15.19 48.33
CA ASP A 124 -3.37 14.04 48.32
C ASP A 124 -4.70 14.40 47.64
N LYS A 125 -4.64 15.08 46.47
CA LYS A 125 -5.84 15.35 45.69
C LYS A 125 -6.07 14.19 44.72
N LYS A 126 -7.26 13.59 44.81
CA LYS A 126 -7.75 12.58 43.87
C LYS A 126 -7.78 13.18 42.46
N THR A 127 -6.77 12.88 41.65
CA THR A 127 -6.67 13.34 40.27
C THR A 127 -7.64 12.58 39.39
N GLU A 128 -8.19 13.25 38.38
CA GLU A 128 -9.05 12.59 37.39
C GLU A 128 -8.27 11.49 36.68
N LYS A 129 -8.91 10.33 36.49
CA LYS A 129 -8.29 9.17 35.85
C LYS A 129 -7.90 9.55 34.42
N PRO A 130 -6.61 9.43 34.04
CA PRO A 130 -6.18 9.84 32.73
C PRO A 130 -6.68 8.86 31.66
N ILE A 131 -7.20 9.43 30.57
CA ILE A 131 -7.73 8.68 29.43
C ILE A 131 -6.60 8.51 28.41
N HIS A 132 -6.12 7.28 28.27
CA HIS A 132 -5.05 6.93 27.34
C HIS A 132 -5.46 5.81 26.42
N LEU A 133 -4.81 5.82 25.25
CA LEU A 133 -4.81 4.78 24.27
C LEU A 133 -4.24 3.49 24.85
N LYS A 134 -4.99 2.39 24.74
CA LYS A 134 -4.57 1.08 25.23
C LYS A 134 -3.82 0.34 24.12
N PHE A 135 -2.73 -0.30 24.46
CA PHE A 135 -1.86 -0.96 23.49
C PHE A 135 -1.31 -2.27 24.02
N GLY A 136 -0.82 -3.10 23.11
CA GLY A 136 -0.30 -4.43 23.40
C GLY A 136 -1.36 -5.51 23.20
N LEU A 137 -0.98 -6.61 22.58
CA LEU A 137 -1.91 -7.67 22.17
C LEU A 137 -2.69 -8.26 23.35
N ASN A 138 -1.98 -8.67 24.41
CA ASN A 138 -2.60 -9.29 25.58
C ASN A 138 -3.54 -8.32 26.31
N HIS A 139 -3.17 -7.04 26.40
CA HIS A 139 -4.02 -6.06 27.07
C HIS A 139 -5.25 -5.68 26.23
N VAL A 140 -5.10 -5.54 24.91
CA VAL A 140 -6.23 -5.26 24.02
C VAL A 140 -7.20 -6.44 23.98
N THR A 141 -6.71 -7.68 24.00
CA THR A 141 -7.55 -8.87 24.00
C THR A 141 -8.39 -8.98 25.27
N THR A 142 -7.83 -8.77 26.46
CA THR A 142 -8.60 -8.74 27.70
C THR A 142 -9.67 -7.65 27.68
N LEU A 143 -9.36 -6.46 27.16
CA LEU A 143 -10.33 -5.36 27.04
C LEU A 143 -11.48 -5.65 26.08
N VAL A 144 -11.23 -6.46 25.04
CA VAL A 144 -12.27 -6.93 24.11
C VAL A 144 -13.14 -8.00 24.77
N GLU A 145 -12.54 -8.93 25.51
CA GLU A 145 -13.27 -9.98 26.22
C GLU A 145 -14.19 -9.41 27.31
N GLU A 146 -13.70 -8.40 28.04
CA GLU A 146 -14.43 -7.63 29.06
C GLU A 146 -15.40 -6.59 28.47
N GLU A 147 -15.49 -6.45 27.14
CA GLU A 147 -16.38 -5.50 26.46
C GLU A 147 -16.15 -4.02 26.83
N LYS A 148 -14.95 -3.70 27.31
CA LYS A 148 -14.53 -2.32 27.66
C LYS A 148 -13.99 -1.54 26.47
N ALA A 149 -13.54 -2.23 25.42
CA ALA A 149 -13.04 -1.58 24.21
C ALA A 149 -14.19 -1.03 23.35
N LYS A 150 -14.12 0.25 23.00
CA LYS A 150 -15.09 0.90 22.08
C LYS A 150 -14.68 0.78 20.62
N LEU A 151 -13.38 0.79 20.35
CA LEU A 151 -12.82 0.66 19.01
C LEU A 151 -11.47 -0.06 19.06
N VAL A 152 -11.26 -1.03 18.16
CA VAL A 152 -9.99 -1.76 18.03
C VAL A 152 -9.36 -1.50 16.67
N VAL A 153 -8.08 -1.13 16.66
CA VAL A 153 -7.30 -0.86 15.46
C VAL A 153 -6.18 -1.88 15.34
N ILE A 154 -6.12 -2.59 14.22
CA ILE A 154 -5.22 -3.71 13.98
C ILE A 154 -4.29 -3.38 12.82
N ALA A 155 -2.99 -3.62 12.99
CA ALA A 155 -2.03 -3.47 11.90
C ALA A 155 -2.10 -4.63 10.89
N HIS A 156 -1.98 -4.33 9.60
CA HIS A 156 -2.01 -5.36 8.54
C HIS A 156 -0.70 -6.15 8.34
N ASP A 157 0.43 -5.64 8.83
CA ASP A 157 1.80 -6.09 8.53
C ASP A 157 2.50 -6.69 9.76
N VAL A 158 1.70 -7.29 10.65
CA VAL A 158 2.20 -8.09 11.76
C VAL A 158 2.81 -9.38 11.21
N ASP A 159 4.03 -9.69 11.68
CA ASP A 159 4.77 -10.90 11.34
C ASP A 159 5.38 -11.34 12.68
N PRO A 160 4.98 -12.47 13.27
CA PRO A 160 4.06 -13.53 12.77
C PRO A 160 2.56 -13.16 12.79
N VAL A 161 1.79 -13.61 11.79
CA VAL A 161 0.36 -13.27 11.59
C VAL A 161 -0.58 -13.94 12.59
N GLU A 162 -0.15 -15.07 13.14
CA GLU A 162 -0.81 -15.90 14.13
C GLU A 162 -1.21 -15.08 15.37
N LEU A 163 -0.40 -14.06 15.71
CA LEU A 163 -0.66 -13.16 16.83
C LEU A 163 -1.96 -12.35 16.69
N VAL A 164 -2.42 -12.05 15.49
CA VAL A 164 -3.59 -11.18 15.28
C VAL A 164 -4.73 -11.87 14.54
N ILE A 165 -4.53 -13.09 14.04
CA ILE A 165 -5.53 -13.78 13.21
C ILE A 165 -6.89 -13.98 13.90
N PHE A 166 -6.86 -14.20 15.21
CA PHE A 166 -8.07 -14.43 16.02
C PHE A 166 -8.79 -13.12 16.41
N LEU A 167 -8.09 -11.99 16.43
CA LEU A 167 -8.58 -10.73 16.97
C LEU A 167 -9.82 -10.18 16.22
N PRO A 168 -9.88 -10.19 14.87
CA PRO A 168 -11.09 -9.80 14.14
C PRO A 168 -12.31 -10.68 14.48
N ALA A 169 -12.11 -11.99 14.67
CA ALA A 169 -13.19 -12.91 15.03
C ALA A 169 -13.70 -12.64 16.44
N LEU A 170 -12.78 -12.36 17.38
CA LEU A 170 -13.09 -11.97 18.76
C LEU A 170 -13.90 -10.66 18.80
N CYS A 171 -13.44 -9.63 18.08
CA CYS A 171 -14.13 -8.33 18.03
C CYS A 171 -15.54 -8.46 17.44
N ARG A 172 -15.73 -9.26 16.38
CA ARG A 172 -17.08 -9.54 15.82
C ARG A 172 -17.98 -10.24 16.83
N LYS A 173 -17.48 -11.28 17.51
CA LYS A 173 -18.26 -12.03 18.51
C LYS A 173 -18.73 -11.14 19.66
N LYS A 174 -17.90 -10.18 20.06
CA LYS A 174 -18.17 -9.22 21.12
C LYS A 174 -18.87 -7.94 20.65
N GLY A 175 -19.20 -7.83 19.36
CA GLY A 175 -19.88 -6.66 18.81
C GLY A 175 -19.04 -5.37 18.76
N ILE A 176 -17.72 -5.46 18.98
CA ILE A 176 -16.81 -4.31 19.05
C ILE A 176 -16.34 -3.95 17.64
N PRO A 177 -16.52 -2.69 17.19
CA PRO A 177 -16.00 -2.23 15.90
C PRO A 177 -14.48 -2.37 15.81
N PHE A 178 -13.99 -2.90 14.70
CA PHE A 178 -12.56 -2.98 14.43
C PHE A 178 -12.19 -2.47 13.03
N ALA A 179 -10.93 -2.06 12.87
CA ALA A 179 -10.41 -1.61 11.58
C ALA A 179 -8.97 -2.07 11.33
N PHE A 180 -8.64 -2.31 10.06
CA PHE A 180 -7.28 -2.62 9.62
C PHE A 180 -6.56 -1.37 9.10
N VAL A 181 -5.40 -1.04 9.69
CA VAL A 181 -4.55 0.08 9.30
C VAL A 181 -3.25 -0.41 8.66
N ARG A 182 -2.75 0.37 7.69
CA ARG A 182 -1.46 0.11 7.06
C ARG A 182 -0.30 0.58 7.95
N GLY A 183 0.52 -0.36 8.39
CA GLY A 183 1.79 -0.11 9.06
C GLY A 183 1.71 -0.19 10.58
N LYS A 184 2.24 -1.28 11.15
CA LYS A 184 2.47 -1.42 12.61
C LYS A 184 3.39 -0.34 13.18
N ALA A 185 4.25 0.24 12.34
CA ALA A 185 5.09 1.37 12.70
C ALA A 185 4.28 2.66 12.90
N ALA A 186 3.17 2.85 12.18
CA ALA A 186 2.30 4.01 12.36
C ALA A 186 1.59 3.94 13.72
N LEU A 187 1.10 2.75 14.09
CA LEU A 187 0.55 2.52 15.44
C LEU A 187 1.63 2.64 16.52
N GLY A 188 2.85 2.15 16.25
CA GLY A 188 3.97 2.28 17.18
C GLY A 188 4.29 3.73 17.55
N LYS A 189 4.27 4.64 16.57
CA LYS A 189 4.50 6.08 16.81
C LYS A 189 3.50 6.69 17.79
N LEU A 190 2.24 6.25 17.76
CA LEU A 190 1.17 6.72 18.66
C LEU A 190 1.35 6.26 20.11
N VAL A 191 2.23 5.29 20.37
CA VAL A 191 2.46 4.73 21.71
C VAL A 191 3.93 4.78 22.10
N HIS A 192 4.72 5.58 21.38
CA HIS A 192 6.14 5.78 21.62
C HIS A 192 6.98 4.48 21.55
N GLN A 193 6.56 3.54 20.68
CA GLN A 193 7.28 2.30 20.39
C GLN A 193 7.68 2.23 18.91
N LYS A 194 8.62 1.32 18.59
CA LYS A 194 9.00 1.06 17.18
C LYS A 194 7.81 0.51 16.38
N THR A 195 7.01 -0.34 17.00
CA THR A 195 5.86 -1.02 16.38
C THR A 195 4.80 -1.33 17.42
N ALA A 196 3.53 -1.28 17.03
CA ALA A 196 2.41 -1.82 17.81
C ALA A 196 1.55 -2.72 16.92
N THR A 197 1.15 -3.88 17.43
CA THR A 197 0.33 -4.87 16.71
C THR A 197 -1.12 -4.43 16.61
N CYS A 198 -1.68 -4.02 17.74
CA CYS A 198 -3.03 -3.51 17.87
C CYS A 198 -3.10 -2.45 18.96
N VAL A 199 -4.14 -1.64 18.86
CA VAL A 199 -4.40 -0.49 19.72
C VAL A 199 -5.91 -0.43 19.96
N ALA A 200 -6.35 -0.02 21.14
CA ALA A 200 -7.76 0.12 21.48
C ALA A 200 -8.07 1.43 22.20
N LEU A 201 -9.25 1.98 21.92
CA LEU A 201 -9.86 3.04 22.70
C LEU A 201 -10.89 2.43 23.65
N THR A 202 -10.87 2.86 24.92
CA THR A 202 -11.80 2.40 25.97
C THR A 202 -12.74 3.53 26.37
N GLU A 203 -12.17 4.69 26.65
CA GLU A 203 -12.88 5.91 26.98
C GLU A 203 -12.38 7.04 26.05
N VAL A 204 -13.23 8.04 25.82
CA VAL A 204 -12.89 9.27 25.09
C VAL A 204 -13.50 10.45 25.84
N ARG A 205 -12.89 11.62 25.69
CA ARG A 205 -13.43 12.89 26.17
C ARG A 205 -14.74 13.20 25.45
N ARG A 206 -15.58 14.01 26.09
CA ARG A 206 -16.90 14.39 25.56
C ARG A 206 -16.82 15.08 24.18
N GLU A 207 -15.78 15.88 23.97
CA GLU A 207 -15.53 16.60 22.71
C GLU A 207 -15.24 15.69 21.51
N ASP A 208 -14.68 14.50 21.75
CA ASP A 208 -14.30 13.55 20.70
C ASP A 208 -15.33 12.42 20.53
N PHE A 209 -16.42 12.44 21.31
CA PHE A 209 -17.41 11.36 21.32
C PHE A 209 -18.07 11.16 19.95
N THR A 210 -18.49 12.27 19.32
CA THR A 210 -19.12 12.25 17.99
C THR A 210 -18.18 11.72 16.91
N ASP A 211 -16.89 12.09 16.97
CA ASP A 211 -15.88 11.59 16.03
C ASP A 211 -15.69 10.07 16.18
N LEU A 212 -15.62 9.59 17.42
CA LEU A 212 -15.53 8.16 17.69
C LEU A 212 -16.78 7.41 17.19
N GLU A 213 -17.98 7.92 17.44
CA GLU A 213 -19.23 7.30 17.04
C GLU A 213 -19.35 7.18 15.52
N ASN A 214 -19.02 8.25 14.80
CA ASN A 214 -18.98 8.27 13.34
C ASN A 214 -17.99 7.23 12.77
N LEU A 215 -16.76 7.20 13.30
CA LEU A 215 -15.76 6.22 12.89
C LEU A 215 -16.18 4.79 13.23
N SER A 216 -16.76 4.58 14.41
CA SER A 216 -17.22 3.26 14.87
C SER A 216 -18.31 2.70 13.98
N THR A 217 -19.29 3.53 13.59
CA THR A 217 -20.39 3.16 12.69
C THR A 217 -19.87 2.83 11.30
N GLN A 218 -18.98 3.69 10.77
CA GLN A 218 -18.33 3.45 9.48
C GLN A 218 -17.55 2.13 9.46
N PHE A 219 -16.76 1.87 10.50
CA PHE A 219 -15.92 0.67 10.57
C PHE A 219 -16.73 -0.59 10.83
N LYS A 220 -17.82 -0.50 11.60
CA LYS A 220 -18.73 -1.63 11.81
C LYS A 220 -19.34 -2.10 10.48
N SER A 221 -19.87 -1.16 9.69
CA SER A 221 -20.38 -1.44 8.34
C SER A 221 -19.29 -1.98 7.41
N GLN A 222 -18.09 -1.41 7.43
CA GLN A 222 -17.00 -1.78 6.54
C GLN A 222 -16.36 -3.14 6.86
N PHE A 223 -16.27 -3.52 8.15
CA PHE A 223 -15.50 -4.68 8.60
C PHE A 223 -16.31 -5.72 9.40
N ASN A 224 -17.06 -5.30 10.41
CA ASN A 224 -17.80 -6.22 11.28
C ASN A 224 -18.92 -6.92 10.51
N ASP A 225 -19.77 -6.13 9.86
CA ASP A 225 -20.97 -6.58 9.15
C ASP A 225 -20.66 -7.10 7.74
N ASN A 226 -19.44 -6.87 7.26
CA ASN A 226 -18.99 -7.30 5.96
C ASN A 226 -18.59 -8.79 5.95
N ASP A 227 -19.58 -9.65 5.68
CA ASP A 227 -19.39 -11.10 5.56
C ASP A 227 -18.48 -11.50 4.39
N ALA A 228 -18.30 -10.64 3.38
CA ALA A 228 -17.40 -10.94 2.27
C ALA A 228 -15.95 -11.12 2.75
N LEU A 229 -15.53 -10.43 3.82
CA LEU A 229 -14.20 -10.61 4.43
C LEU A 229 -13.95 -12.05 4.89
N ARG A 230 -14.99 -12.77 5.30
CA ARG A 230 -14.88 -14.14 5.83
C ARG A 230 -14.93 -15.20 4.73
N ARG A 231 -15.48 -14.85 3.57
CA ARG A 231 -15.69 -15.78 2.44
C ARG A 231 -14.70 -15.56 1.30
N THR A 232 -14.14 -14.37 1.18
CA THR A 232 -13.28 -14.00 0.05
C THR A 232 -11.87 -14.57 0.21
N TRP A 233 -11.57 -15.58 -0.59
CA TRP A 233 -10.21 -16.08 -0.75
C TRP A 233 -9.36 -15.07 -1.53
N GLY A 234 -8.12 -14.88 -1.10
CA GLY A 234 -7.17 -13.99 -1.76
C GLY A 234 -6.21 -14.72 -2.70
N GLY A 235 -5.34 -13.95 -3.35
CA GLY A 235 -4.26 -14.48 -4.17
C GLY A 235 -4.73 -15.04 -5.52
N GLY A 236 -4.07 -16.09 -6.01
CA GLY A 236 -4.36 -16.66 -7.34
C GLY A 236 -4.01 -15.75 -8.52
N VAL A 237 -3.35 -14.61 -8.28
CA VAL A 237 -3.01 -13.65 -9.34
C VAL A 237 -1.82 -14.19 -10.11
N MET A 238 -1.97 -14.45 -11.41
CA MET A 238 -0.86 -14.94 -12.24
C MET A 238 0.17 -13.85 -12.57
N GLY A 239 1.34 -14.27 -13.07
CA GLY A 239 2.38 -13.34 -13.51
C GLY A 239 2.02 -12.61 -14.80
N ILE A 240 2.54 -11.38 -14.95
CA ILE A 240 2.23 -10.50 -16.09
C ILE A 240 2.48 -11.15 -17.46
N LYS A 241 3.55 -11.95 -17.59
CA LYS A 241 3.83 -12.70 -18.83
C LYS A 241 2.73 -13.71 -19.17
N ASN A 242 2.22 -14.41 -18.15
CA ASN A 242 1.13 -15.36 -18.33
C ASN A 242 -0.18 -14.61 -18.66
N GLN A 243 -0.49 -13.54 -17.93
CA GLN A 243 -1.65 -12.69 -18.21
C GLN A 243 -1.64 -12.16 -19.65
N HIS A 244 -0.50 -11.67 -20.16
CA HIS A 244 -0.38 -11.23 -21.55
C HIS A 244 -0.55 -12.37 -22.57
N MET A 245 -0.02 -13.55 -22.27
CA MET A 245 -0.18 -14.72 -23.13
C MET A 245 -1.66 -15.12 -23.21
N MET A 246 -2.35 -15.18 -22.07
CA MET A 246 -3.77 -15.50 -22.01
C MET A 246 -4.62 -14.44 -22.71
N ALA A 247 -4.37 -13.16 -22.47
CA ALA A 247 -5.07 -12.06 -23.15
C ALA A 247 -4.87 -12.08 -24.68
N ARG A 248 -3.67 -12.47 -25.16
CA ARG A 248 -3.43 -12.65 -26.59
C ARG A 248 -4.26 -13.81 -27.15
N ARG A 249 -4.35 -14.93 -26.44
CA ARG A 249 -5.16 -16.10 -26.84
C ARG A 249 -6.65 -15.76 -26.85
N GLU A 250 -7.13 -15.06 -25.82
CA GLU A 250 -8.52 -14.62 -25.70
C GLU A 250 -8.91 -13.70 -26.86
N ARG A 251 -8.06 -12.70 -27.17
CA ARG A 251 -8.27 -11.83 -28.33
C ARG A 251 -8.34 -12.57 -29.66
N LEU A 252 -7.52 -13.61 -29.84
CA LEU A 252 -7.57 -14.42 -31.07
C LEU A 252 -8.88 -15.21 -31.15
N ARG A 253 -9.32 -15.79 -30.03
CA ARG A 253 -10.61 -16.50 -29.94
C ARG A 253 -11.79 -15.57 -30.22
N GLU A 254 -11.78 -14.35 -29.69
CA GLU A 254 -12.82 -13.34 -29.95
C GLU A 254 -12.89 -12.98 -31.45
N ILE A 255 -11.74 -12.81 -32.10
CA ILE A 255 -11.68 -12.54 -33.54
C ILE A 255 -12.28 -13.72 -34.32
N GLU A 256 -11.98 -14.96 -33.93
CA GLU A 256 -12.50 -16.16 -34.57
C GLU A 256 -14.02 -16.32 -34.38
N LEU A 257 -14.52 -16.11 -33.16
CA LEU A 257 -15.95 -16.13 -32.85
C LEU A 257 -16.71 -15.03 -33.59
N ALA A 258 -16.16 -13.82 -33.68
CA ALA A 258 -16.77 -12.73 -34.44
C ALA A 258 -16.83 -13.03 -35.94
N LYS A 259 -15.78 -13.67 -36.49
CA LYS A 259 -15.81 -14.16 -37.88
C LYS A 259 -16.89 -15.22 -38.08
N LYS A 260 -17.03 -16.16 -37.15
CA LYS A 260 -18.04 -17.22 -37.20
C LYS A 260 -19.47 -16.69 -37.05
N ALA A 261 -19.67 -15.65 -36.26
CA ALA A 261 -20.99 -15.02 -36.09
C ALA A 261 -21.42 -14.15 -37.27
N ASN A 262 -20.47 -13.69 -38.08
CA ASN A 262 -20.70 -12.92 -39.30
C ASN A 262 -20.78 -13.78 -40.58
N MET A 263 -20.63 -15.11 -40.46
CA MET A 263 -20.90 -16.08 -41.52
C MET A 263 -22.22 -16.79 -41.26
#